data_AF-A0A958LT21-F1
#
_entry.id   AF-A0A958LT21-F1
#
_cell.length_a   1.000
_cell.length_b   1.000
_cell.length_c   1.000
_cell.angle_alpha   90.00
_cell.angle_beta   90.00
_cell.angle_gamma   90.00
#
_symmetry.space_group_name_H-M   'P 1'
#
loop_
_entity.id
_entity.type
_entity.pdbx_description
1 polymer ?
#
loop_
_entity_poly.entity_id
_entity_poly.type
_entity_poly.pdbx_seq_one_letter_code
_entity_poly.pdbx_strand_id
1 'polypeptide(L)'
;MTNKVQIKVSGNEFNQSHAHRLNNVLTQVEEILPRSSTLNGHITGSEGQYHGRIHIYTRIGAFVARAKARNIFTLIAKLQAKILRQIVNWREKRAAKKRYLRRKRKLVLLPSQD
;
A
#
# COMPACT_ATOMS: atom_id res chain seq x y z
N MET A 1 16.43 5.40 -10.63
CA MET A 1 16.35 6.19 -9.38
C MET A 1 14.95 6.02 -8.80
N THR A 2 14.83 5.38 -7.65
CA THR A 2 13.57 5.18 -6.92
C THR A 2 13.10 6.51 -6.34
N ASN A 3 11.89 6.94 -6.69
CA ASN A 3 11.27 8.12 -6.09
C ASN A 3 11.05 7.83 -4.61
N LYS A 4 11.81 8.57 -3.78
CA LYS A 4 11.93 8.38 -2.33
C LYS A 4 10.57 8.34 -1.64
N VAL A 5 10.43 7.38 -0.74
CA VAL A 5 9.37 7.34 0.24
C VAL A 5 9.54 8.50 1.21
N GLN A 6 8.55 9.40 1.26
CA GLN A 6 8.54 10.52 2.19
C GLN A 6 7.40 10.33 3.18
N ILE A 7 7.72 9.84 4.38
CA ILE A 7 6.79 9.87 5.51
C ILE A 7 7.21 10.98 6.46
N LYS A 8 6.40 12.04 6.53
CA LYS A 8 6.56 13.07 7.55
C LYS A 8 5.93 12.58 8.85
N VAL A 9 6.69 12.59 9.93
CA VAL A 9 6.18 12.28 11.27
C VAL A 9 6.19 13.55 12.10
N SER A 10 5.04 13.91 12.67
CA SER A 10 4.89 15.07 13.53
C SER A 10 4.31 14.62 14.86
N GLY A 11 5.15 14.67 15.90
CA GLY A 11 4.82 14.33 17.28
C GLY A 11 6.06 14.40 18.16
N ASN A 12 5.93 14.95 19.36
CA ASN A 12 7.06 15.13 20.30
C ASN A 12 7.63 13.80 20.84
N GLU A 13 6.87 12.70 20.74
CA GLU A 13 7.22 11.35 21.26
C GLU A 13 7.86 10.43 20.19
N PHE A 14 8.32 10.99 19.06
CA PHE A 14 8.89 10.19 17.97
C PHE A 14 10.37 9.85 18.20
N ASN A 15 10.63 8.68 18.77
CA ASN A 15 11.98 8.20 19.09
C ASN A 15 12.64 7.42 17.93
N GLN A 16 13.95 7.19 18.04
CA GLN A 16 14.76 6.44 17.06
C GLN A 16 14.21 5.01 16.80
N SER A 17 13.68 4.32 17.82
CA SER A 17 13.08 3.00 17.67
C SER A 17 11.83 3.01 16.78
N HIS A 18 11.03 4.07 16.83
CA HIS A 18 9.87 4.25 15.96
C HIS A 18 10.30 4.48 14.50
N ALA A 19 11.36 5.27 14.30
CA ALA A 19 11.96 5.49 12.98
C ALA A 19 12.50 4.19 12.38
N HIS A 20 13.22 3.39 13.16
CA HIS A 20 13.75 2.10 12.71
C HIS A 20 12.61 1.13 12.33
N ARG A 21 11.56 1.03 13.16
CA ARG A 21 10.40 0.18 12.86
C ARG A 21 9.68 0.64 11.60
N LEU A 22 9.49 1.95 11.42
CA LEU A 22 8.87 2.52 10.24
C LEU A 22 9.69 2.22 8.98
N ASN A 23 11.00 2.42 9.03
CA ASN A 23 11.90 2.11 7.92
C ASN A 23 11.85 0.63 7.53
N ASN A 24 11.91 -0.30 8.50
CA ASN A 24 11.80 -1.73 8.21
C ASN A 24 10.49 -2.08 7.48
N VAL A 25 9.38 -1.49 7.94
CA VAL A 25 8.07 -1.68 7.31
C VAL A 25 8.04 -1.09 5.90
N LEU A 26 8.66 0.08 5.71
CA LEU A 26 8.76 0.72 4.40
C LEU A 26 9.57 -0.13 3.42
N THR A 27 10.73 -0.65 3.84
CA THR A 27 11.55 -1.55 3.01
C THR A 27 10.77 -2.78 2.58
N GLN A 28 10.07 -3.44 3.50
CA GLN A 28 9.21 -4.58 3.19
C GLN A 28 8.09 -4.22 2.20
N VAL A 29 7.50 -3.04 2.35
CA VAL A 29 6.45 -2.55 1.46
C VAL A 29 7.03 -2.21 0.08
N GLU A 30 8.22 -1.62 -0.01
CA GLU A 30 8.92 -1.30 -1.25
C GLU A 30 9.25 -2.55 -2.08
N GLU A 31 9.70 -3.63 -1.44
CA GLU A 31 9.98 -4.91 -2.12
C GLU A 31 8.74 -5.48 -2.83
N ILE A 32 7.56 -5.25 -2.25
CA ILE A 32 6.29 -5.79 -2.75
C ILE A 32 5.63 -4.82 -3.74
N LEU A 33 5.96 -3.53 -3.65
CA LEU A 33 5.40 -2.48 -4.50
C LEU A 33 5.85 -2.63 -5.96
N PRO A 34 4.99 -2.29 -6.93
CA PRO A 34 5.39 -2.20 -8.33
C PRO A 34 6.51 -1.15 -8.50
N ARG A 35 7.52 -1.44 -9.32
CA ARG A 35 8.72 -0.59 -9.54
C ARG A 35 8.45 0.89 -9.84
N SER A 36 7.27 1.24 -10.37
CA SER A 36 6.89 2.61 -10.73
C SER A 36 5.95 3.26 -9.71
N SER A 37 5.97 2.83 -8.45
CA SER A 37 5.07 3.33 -7.41
C SER A 37 5.77 4.36 -6.53
N THR A 38 5.04 5.36 -6.07
CA THR A 38 5.50 6.33 -5.08
C THR A 38 4.68 6.20 -3.81
N LEU A 39 5.33 6.29 -2.65
CA LEU A 39 4.68 6.21 -1.35
C LEU A 39 4.95 7.49 -0.57
N ASN A 40 3.89 8.23 -0.32
CA ASN A 40 3.93 9.51 0.39
C ASN A 40 3.02 9.40 1.60
N GLY A 41 3.49 9.72 2.80
CA GLY A 41 2.72 9.54 4.01
C GLY A 41 2.90 10.66 5.01
N HIS A 42 1.92 10.76 5.90
CA HIS A 42 2.00 11.56 7.09
C HIS A 42 1.51 10.76 8.28
N ILE A 43 2.33 10.69 9.32
CA ILE A 43 1.92 10.24 10.65
C ILE A 43 1.88 11.49 11.56
N THR A 44 0.74 11.75 12.17
CA THR A 44 0.53 12.82 13.16
C THR A 44 0.06 12.20 14.46
N GLY A 45 0.44 12.75 15.59
CA GLY A 45 -0.14 12.35 16.86
C GLY A 45 0.65 12.87 18.04
N SER A 46 -0.07 13.15 19.12
CA SER A 46 0.45 13.46 20.44
C SER A 46 -0.45 12.76 21.48
N GLU A 47 0.09 12.53 22.68
CA GLU A 47 -0.69 12.16 23.87
C GLU A 47 -1.57 10.90 23.68
N GLY A 48 -1.00 9.83 23.13
CA GLY A 48 -1.72 8.56 23.01
C GLY A 48 -2.87 8.56 21.99
N GLN A 49 -2.89 9.50 21.04
CA GLN A 49 -3.77 9.46 19.87
C GLN A 49 -2.99 9.71 18.57
N TYR A 50 -2.65 8.61 17.91
CA TYR A 50 -1.91 8.63 16.66
C TYR A 50 -2.81 8.41 15.45
N HIS A 51 -2.56 9.21 14.42
CA HIS A 51 -3.27 9.25 13.15
C HIS A 51 -2.26 9.09 12.01
N GLY A 52 -2.46 8.06 11.20
CA GLY A 52 -1.59 7.77 10.06
C GLY A 52 -2.37 7.81 8.77
N ARG A 53 -1.81 8.51 7.77
CA ARG A 53 -2.32 8.52 6.40
C ARG A 53 -1.18 8.33 5.43
N ILE A 54 -1.21 7.23 4.69
CA ILE A 54 -0.22 6.92 3.65
C ILE A 54 -0.94 6.84 2.31
N HIS A 55 -0.45 7.60 1.35
CA HIS A 55 -0.80 7.59 -0.05
C HIS A 55 0.20 6.73 -0.82
N ILE A 56 -0.30 5.81 -1.62
CA ILE A 56 0.50 4.98 -2.52
C ILE A 56 0.00 5.25 -3.92
N TYR A 57 0.79 5.92 -4.73
CA TYR A 57 0.49 6.13 -6.13
C TYR A 57 1.18 5.04 -6.93
N THR A 58 0.42 4.35 -7.77
CA THR A 58 0.93 3.35 -8.71
C THR A 58 0.53 3.77 -10.12
N ARG A 59 1.16 3.19 -11.14
CA ARG A 59 0.81 3.43 -12.55
C ARG A 59 -0.67 3.16 -12.87
N ILE A 60 -1.34 2.32 -12.08
CA ILE A 60 -2.71 1.86 -12.35
C ILE A 60 -3.74 2.56 -11.45
N GLY A 61 -3.30 3.29 -10.42
CA GLY A 61 -4.20 4.01 -9.51
C GLY A 61 -3.53 4.38 -8.20
N ALA A 62 -4.27 5.10 -7.37
CA ALA A 62 -3.84 5.54 -6.05
C ALA A 62 -4.57 4.77 -4.95
N PHE A 63 -3.84 4.39 -3.91
CA PHE A 63 -4.37 3.78 -2.70
C PHE A 63 -4.11 4.69 -1.51
N VAL A 64 -5.04 4.70 -0.56
CA VAL A 64 -4.87 5.46 0.69
C VAL A 64 -5.07 4.51 1.86
N ALA A 65 -4.03 4.32 2.66
CA ALA A 65 -4.08 3.63 3.93
C ALA A 65 -4.25 4.65 5.05
N ARG A 66 -5.38 4.58 5.77
CA ARG A 66 -5.66 5.42 6.94
C ARG A 66 -5.80 4.54 8.18
N ALA A 67 -5.14 4.90 9.27
CA ALA A 67 -5.25 4.20 10.54
C ALA A 67 -5.25 5.18 11.71
N LYS A 68 -5.85 4.74 12.82
CA LYS A 68 -5.79 5.39 14.13
C LYS A 68 -5.38 4.37 15.18
N ALA A 69 -4.53 4.77 16.12
CA ALA A 69 -4.13 3.92 17.24
C ALA A 69 -3.68 4.74 18.44
N ARG A 70 -3.76 4.15 19.64
CA ARG A 70 -3.24 4.79 20.85
C ARG A 70 -1.72 4.78 20.96
N ASN A 71 -1.08 3.78 20.35
CA ASN A 71 0.35 3.61 20.32
C ASN A 71 0.85 3.68 18.87
N ILE A 72 1.97 4.37 18.65
CA ILE A 72 2.59 4.52 17.33
C ILE A 72 3.06 3.18 16.74
N PHE A 73 3.55 2.23 17.53
CA PHE A 73 3.89 0.89 17.05
C PHE A 73 2.66 0.17 16.48
N THR A 74 1.54 0.25 17.20
CA THR A 74 0.25 -0.30 16.75
C THR A 74 -0.25 0.44 15.51
N LEU A 75 -0.03 1.76 15.42
CA LEU A 75 -0.37 2.54 14.24
C LEU A 75 0.41 2.04 13.02
N ILE A 76 1.73 1.89 13.15
CA ILE A 76 2.62 1.42 12.08
C ILE A 76 2.18 0.03 11.61
N ALA A 77 1.91 -0.90 12.55
CA ALA A 77 1.42 -2.23 12.22
C ALA A 77 0.07 -2.21 11.49
N LYS A 78 -0.88 -1.38 11.93
CA LYS A 78 -2.18 -1.19 11.25
C LYS A 78 -2.01 -0.62 9.85
N LEU A 79 -1.11 0.35 9.66
CA LEU A 79 -0.80 0.92 8.35
C LEU A 79 -0.18 -0.14 7.43
N GLN A 80 0.79 -0.91 7.92
CA GLN A 80 1.40 -2.02 7.18
C GLN A 80 0.34 -3.01 6.69
N ALA A 81 -0.51 -3.50 7.60
CA ALA A 81 -1.56 -4.46 7.25
C ALA A 81 -2.51 -3.91 6.18
N LYS A 82 -2.90 -2.62 6.29
CA LYS A 82 -3.74 -1.96 5.30
C LYS A 82 -3.06 -1.85 3.94
N ILE A 83 -1.78 -1.49 3.91
CA ILE A 83 -1.00 -1.39 2.68
C ILE A 83 -0.90 -2.75 1.99
N LEU A 84 -0.50 -3.79 2.74
CA LEU A 84 -0.40 -5.15 2.21
C LEU A 84 -1.73 -5.63 1.62
N ARG A 85 -2.83 -5.41 2.34
CA ARG A 85 -4.18 -5.76 1.85
C ARG A 85 -4.52 -5.06 0.54
N GLN A 86 -4.20 -3.77 0.41
CA GLN A 86 -4.43 -3.01 -0.83
C GLN A 86 -3.59 -3.55 -1.99
N ILE A 87 -2.34 -3.93 -1.73
CA ILE A 87 -1.46 -4.49 -2.77
C ILE A 87 -1.97 -5.87 -3.23
N VAL A 88 -2.38 -6.74 -2.30
CA VAL A 88 -2.96 -8.05 -2.66
C VAL A 88 -4.22 -7.86 -3.50
N ASN A 89 -5.16 -7.03 -3.05
CA ASN A 89 -6.39 -6.72 -3.80
C ASN A 89 -6.08 -6.19 -5.21
N TRP A 90 -5.05 -5.35 -5.35
CA TRP A 90 -4.62 -4.85 -6.66
C TRP A 90 -4.07 -5.96 -7.56
N ARG A 91 -3.22 -6.85 -7.03
CA ARG A 91 -2.67 -8.00 -7.76
C ARG A 91 -3.81 -8.94 -8.21
N GLU A 92 -4.76 -9.21 -7.34
CA GLU A 92 -5.94 -10.04 -7.64
C GLU A 92 -6.83 -9.41 -8.71
N LYS A 93 -7.13 -8.11 -8.62
CA LYS A 93 -7.90 -7.39 -9.66
C LYS A 93 -7.20 -7.47 -11.02
N ARG A 94 -5.88 -7.32 -11.06
CA ARG A 94 -5.09 -7.45 -12.30
C ARG A 94 -5.14 -8.87 -12.87
N ALA A 95 -5.02 -9.88 -12.01
CA ALA A 95 -5.14 -11.28 -12.40
C ALA A 95 -6.55 -11.62 -12.90
N ALA A 96 -7.60 -11.12 -12.24
CA ALA A 96 -8.99 -11.29 -12.65
C ALA A 96 -9.26 -10.67 -14.03
N LYS A 97 -8.78 -9.44 -14.29
CA LYS A 97 -8.89 -8.81 -15.62
C LYS A 97 -8.20 -9.62 -16.70
N LYS A 98 -7.01 -10.18 -16.43
CA LYS A 98 -6.30 -11.08 -17.37
C LYS A 98 -7.09 -12.36 -17.65
N ARG A 99 -7.69 -12.98 -16.62
CA ARG A 99 -8.57 -14.16 -16.77
C ARG A 99 -9.81 -13.83 -17.60
N TYR A 100 -10.47 -12.72 -17.33
CA TYR A 100 -11.65 -12.27 -18.08
C TYR A 100 -11.35 -12.07 -19.57
N LEU A 101 -10.28 -11.34 -19.91
CA LEU A 101 -9.88 -11.11 -21.32
C LEU A 101 -9.56 -12.43 -22.04
N ARG A 102 -8.94 -13.38 -21.35
CA ARG A 102 -8.71 -14.74 -21.88
C ARG A 102 -10.02 -15.48 -22.16
N ARG A 103 -10.99 -15.44 -21.23
CA ARG A 103 -12.32 -16.07 -21.43
C ARG A 103 -13.05 -15.45 -22.63
N LYS A 104 -13.10 -14.12 -22.72
CA LYS A 104 -13.74 -13.42 -23.84
C LYS A 104 -13.13 -13.82 -25.19
N ARG A 105 -11.81 -13.93 -25.30
CA ARG A 105 -11.14 -14.39 -26.53
C ARG A 105 -11.44 -15.85 -26.89
N LYS A 106 -11.55 -16.75 -25.89
CA LYS A 106 -11.92 -18.15 -26.13
C LYS A 106 -13.39 -18.31 -26.57
N LEU A 107 -14.30 -17.49 -26.05
CA LEU A 107 -15.71 -17.54 -26.43
C LEU A 107 -15.96 -17.16 -27.90
N VAL A 108 -15.04 -16.41 -28.53
CA VAL A 108 -15.11 -16.06 -29.96
C VAL A 108 -14.55 -17.17 -30.87
N LEU A 109 -13.85 -18.16 -30.30
CA LEU A 109 -13.19 -19.26 -31.05
C LEU A 109 -14.00 -20.57 -31.03
N LEU A 110 -15.30 -20.53 -30.72
CA LEU A 110 -16.18 -21.63 -31.12
C LEU A 110 -16.42 -21.46 -32.62
N PRO A 111 -16.00 -22.40 -33.49
CA PRO A 111 -16.48 -22.36 -34.87
C PRO A 111 -18.00 -22.42 -34.81
N SER A 112 -18.64 -21.44 -35.44
CA SER A 112 -20.04 -21.50 -35.83
C SER A 112 -20.19 -22.67 -36.80
N GLN A 113 -20.30 -23.90 -36.29
CA GLN A 113 -20.85 -25.02 -37.04
C GLN A 113 -22.34 -25.06 -36.74
N ASP A 114 -23.07 -24.26 -37.50
CA ASP A 114 -24.38 -24.65 -38.04
C ASP A 114 -24.15 -25.05 -39.50
#